data_AF-A0A4R8DBU1-F1
#
_entry.id   AF-A0A4R8DBU1-F1
#
_cell.length_a   1.000
_cell.length_b   1.000
_cell.length_c   1.000
_cell.angle_alpha   90.00
_cell.angle_beta   90.00
_cell.angle_gamma   90.00
#
_symmetry.space_group_name_H-M   'P 1'
#
loop_
_entity.id
_entity.type
_entity.pdbx_description
1 polymer ?
#
loop_
_entity_poly.entity_id
_entity_poly.type
_entity_poly.pdbx_seq_one_letter_code
_entity_poly.pdbx_strand_id
1 'polypeptide(L)'
;MTTWTKVTGDFDFLNGYFDVHHRTLKQAFVGCDEWLEYDGTTTARTYFDGQISIDEMRFPTKGSYGLSLRLFDPVSEQWSIWWVSSTTMQLYPPVHGSWSADGSRCRMVGEDTHEGRPILCSYEWSDITSETAHWEQAYSDDGGETWETNWTMDFTRRHTPPPALDVPKLTDDFDFLVGRWSFHNRRRRPVLGEPFEWYEHDATMEATTYFDGAISFDEGWFPSEGFRGATFRLYDPSAKAWSIHWINSQRGRLESPVIGSFENGTGTFEGPDVWDGQPIDVRFLWIPGTDKAAWEQAFSTDHGQTWTTNWQMEHTRTD
;
A
#
# COMPACT_ATOMS: atom_id res chain seq x y z
N MET A 1 -24.70 -15.80 0.72
CA MET A 1 -23.98 -14.52 0.86
C MET A 1 -23.19 -14.60 2.15
N THR A 2 -21.86 -14.65 2.05
CA THR A 2 -20.99 -14.62 3.23
C THR A 2 -21.11 -13.22 3.83
N THR A 3 -21.69 -13.10 5.04
CA THR A 3 -21.75 -11.83 5.75
C THR A 3 -20.35 -11.44 6.16
N TRP A 4 -19.81 -10.40 5.52
CA TRP A 4 -18.52 -9.84 5.90
C TRP A 4 -18.69 -9.00 7.17
N THR A 5 -17.80 -9.21 8.14
CA THR A 5 -17.78 -8.46 9.40
C THR A 5 -16.57 -7.54 9.39
N LYS A 6 -16.81 -6.24 9.60
CA LYS A 6 -15.76 -5.26 9.82
C LYS A 6 -14.97 -5.63 11.08
N VAL A 7 -13.66 -5.78 10.95
CA VAL A 7 -12.78 -6.23 12.05
C VAL A 7 -12.08 -5.09 12.78
N THR A 8 -11.88 -3.95 12.12
CA THR A 8 -11.32 -2.72 12.73
C THR A 8 -11.90 -1.50 12.02
N GLY A 9 -12.03 -0.39 12.75
CA GLY A 9 -12.34 0.93 12.20
C GLY A 9 -11.36 2.00 12.69
N ASP A 10 -10.19 1.60 13.18
CA ASP A 10 -9.35 2.50 13.98
C ASP A 10 -8.87 3.74 13.20
N PHE A 11 -8.66 3.60 11.88
CA PHE A 11 -8.29 4.70 10.99
C PHE A 11 -9.46 5.28 10.17
N ASP A 12 -10.71 4.91 10.47
CA ASP A 12 -11.88 5.44 9.75
C ASP A 12 -11.98 6.98 9.83
N PHE A 13 -11.49 7.58 10.91
CA PHE A 13 -11.50 9.03 11.11
C PHE A 13 -10.73 9.79 10.01
N LEU A 14 -9.73 9.15 9.38
CA LEU A 14 -8.95 9.74 8.29
C LEU A 14 -9.67 9.70 6.94
N ASN A 15 -10.80 9.01 6.80
CA ASN A 15 -11.51 9.00 5.53
C ASN A 15 -11.92 10.42 5.12
N GLY A 16 -11.50 10.83 3.91
CA GLY A 16 -11.82 12.14 3.33
C GLY A 16 -10.60 13.00 3.04
N TYR A 17 -10.76 14.31 3.24
CA TYR A 17 -9.79 15.33 2.85
C TYR A 17 -9.43 16.20 4.04
N PHE A 18 -8.16 16.62 4.11
CA PHE A 18 -7.65 17.48 5.18
C PHE A 18 -6.73 18.57 4.64
N ASP A 19 -6.80 19.75 5.23
CA ASP A 19 -5.69 20.70 5.28
C ASP A 19 -4.74 20.26 6.40
N VAL A 20 -3.44 20.35 6.18
CA VAL A 20 -2.43 19.87 7.14
C VAL A 20 -1.36 20.94 7.35
N HIS A 21 -1.14 21.32 8.60
CA HIS A 21 -0.03 22.17 8.99
C HIS A 21 1.13 21.29 9.47
N HIS A 22 2.30 21.42 8.84
CA HIS A 22 3.48 20.64 9.16
C HIS A 22 4.52 21.47 9.89
N ARG A 23 5.20 20.84 10.84
CA ARG A 23 6.46 21.35 11.41
C ARG A 23 7.49 20.24 11.37
N THR A 24 8.62 20.45 10.70
CA THR A 24 9.75 19.49 10.70
C THR A 24 10.99 20.13 11.31
N LEU A 25 11.68 19.42 12.19
CA LEU A 25 12.93 19.86 12.78
C LEU A 25 14.00 19.99 11.69
N LYS A 26 14.80 21.07 11.70
CA LYS A 26 15.82 21.29 10.67
C LYS A 26 16.91 20.22 10.66
N GLN A 27 17.27 19.71 11.84
CA GLN A 27 18.30 18.68 11.98
C GLN A 27 18.06 17.88 13.27
N ALA A 28 18.04 16.55 13.18
CA ALA A 28 17.89 15.67 14.33
C ALA A 28 19.23 15.43 15.05
N PHE A 29 19.17 15.07 16.33
CA PHE A 29 20.28 14.63 17.19
C PHE A 29 21.44 15.61 17.38
N VAL A 30 21.20 16.90 17.16
CA VAL A 30 22.18 17.97 17.37
C VAL A 30 21.72 19.01 18.40
N GLY A 31 20.62 18.73 19.12
CA GLY A 31 19.98 19.68 20.04
C GLY A 31 19.36 20.87 19.30
N CYS A 32 18.88 20.64 18.07
CA CYS A 32 18.22 21.67 17.27
C CYS A 32 16.87 22.02 17.88
N ASP A 33 16.53 23.31 17.90
CA ASP A 33 15.21 23.83 18.27
C ASP A 33 14.57 24.66 17.13
N GLU A 34 15.20 24.65 15.95
CA GLU A 34 14.72 25.34 14.78
C GLU A 34 13.82 24.44 13.91
N TRP A 35 12.59 24.90 13.68
CA TRP A 35 11.58 24.17 12.91
C TRP A 35 11.33 24.85 11.56
N LEU A 36 11.13 24.03 10.53
CA LEU A 36 10.55 24.44 9.25
C LEU A 36 9.05 24.22 9.31
N GLU A 37 8.28 25.23 8.93
CA GLU A 37 6.82 25.16 8.90
C GLU A 37 6.31 25.32 7.47
N TYR A 38 5.33 24.52 7.10
CA TYR A 38 4.73 24.56 5.77
C TYR A 38 3.36 23.88 5.78
N ASP A 39 2.50 24.30 4.86
CA ASP A 39 1.18 23.71 4.70
C ASP A 39 1.16 22.65 3.59
N GLY A 40 0.29 21.67 3.78
CA GLY A 40 0.03 20.58 2.87
C GLY A 40 -1.44 20.21 2.88
N THR A 41 -1.77 19.17 2.12
CA THR A 41 -3.12 18.61 2.11
C THR A 41 -3.06 17.09 2.01
N THR A 42 -4.06 16.42 2.55
CA THR A 42 -4.12 14.96 2.58
C THR A 42 -5.46 14.46 2.05
N THR A 43 -5.43 13.41 1.24
CA THR A 43 -6.61 12.61 0.90
C THR A 43 -6.42 11.21 1.44
N ALA A 44 -7.34 10.69 2.25
CA ALA A 44 -7.24 9.33 2.74
C ALA A 44 -8.52 8.52 2.50
N ARG A 45 -8.31 7.20 2.36
CA ARG A 45 -9.35 6.20 2.15
C ARG A 45 -8.98 4.91 2.86
N THR A 46 -10.00 4.23 3.38
CA THR A 46 -9.88 2.86 3.89
C THR A 46 -10.37 1.85 2.85
N TYR A 47 -9.70 0.70 2.80
CA TYR A 47 -10.08 -0.48 2.02
C TYR A 47 -10.27 -1.68 2.94
N PHE A 48 -10.80 -2.79 2.44
CA PHE A 48 -11.12 -3.99 3.24
C PHE A 48 -12.01 -3.70 4.46
N ASP A 49 -12.95 -2.76 4.30
CA ASP A 49 -13.81 -2.24 5.37
C ASP A 49 -13.02 -1.76 6.60
N GLY A 50 -11.84 -1.18 6.40
CA GLY A 50 -11.06 -0.56 7.45
C GLY A 50 -9.71 -1.23 7.72
N GLN A 51 -9.44 -2.44 7.21
CA GLN A 51 -8.16 -3.13 7.46
C GLN A 51 -6.98 -2.56 6.68
N ILE A 52 -7.24 -1.74 5.67
CA ILE A 52 -6.23 -0.98 4.96
C ILE A 52 -6.62 0.48 5.10
N SER A 53 -5.65 1.35 5.40
CA SER A 53 -5.81 2.80 5.34
C SER A 53 -4.65 3.38 4.53
N ILE A 54 -4.98 4.15 3.49
CA ILE A 54 -4.00 4.84 2.66
C ILE A 54 -4.31 6.33 2.71
N ASP A 55 -3.31 7.14 3.01
CA ASP A 55 -3.38 8.58 2.83
C ASP A 55 -2.29 9.07 1.88
N GLU A 56 -2.67 9.97 0.98
CA GLU A 56 -1.79 10.64 0.04
C GLU A 56 -1.72 12.12 0.39
N MET A 57 -0.51 12.52 0.77
CA MET A 57 -0.12 13.86 1.16
C MET A 57 0.45 14.61 -0.05
N ARG A 58 0.10 15.90 -0.13
CA ARG A 58 0.57 16.84 -1.13
C ARG A 58 1.32 17.96 -0.42
N PHE A 59 2.53 18.25 -0.87
CA PHE A 59 3.35 19.34 -0.36
C PHE A 59 3.56 20.40 -1.45
N PRO A 60 2.66 21.38 -1.62
CA PRO A 60 2.72 22.34 -2.73
C PRO A 60 4.03 23.13 -2.78
N THR A 61 4.54 23.58 -1.64
CA THR A 61 5.80 24.34 -1.56
C THR A 61 7.04 23.50 -1.87
N LYS A 62 6.95 22.17 -1.74
CA LYS A 62 8.02 21.22 -2.05
C LYS A 62 7.89 20.60 -3.44
N GLY A 63 6.73 20.73 -4.08
CA GLY A 63 6.44 20.08 -5.36
C GLY A 63 6.57 18.55 -5.28
N SER A 64 6.10 17.95 -4.18
CA SER A 64 6.26 16.52 -3.92
C SER A 64 5.04 15.93 -3.21
N TYR A 65 4.91 14.60 -3.29
CA TYR A 65 3.92 13.85 -2.55
C TYR A 65 4.57 12.98 -1.47
N GLY A 66 3.75 12.58 -0.50
CA GLY A 66 4.04 11.55 0.50
C GLY A 66 2.85 10.61 0.62
N LEU A 67 3.06 9.35 0.98
CA LEU A 67 2.00 8.37 1.15
C LEU A 67 2.30 7.48 2.33
N SER A 68 1.28 7.25 3.16
CA SER A 68 1.33 6.19 4.16
C SER A 68 0.41 5.05 3.75
N LEU A 69 0.95 3.83 3.73
CA LEU A 69 0.17 2.60 3.60
C LEU A 69 0.08 1.94 4.98
N ARG A 70 -1.13 1.72 5.48
CA ARG A 70 -1.39 1.08 6.77
C ARG A 70 -2.13 -0.22 6.56
N LEU A 71 -1.62 -1.31 7.13
CA LEU A 71 -2.24 -2.62 7.09
C LEU A 71 -2.48 -3.15 8.50
N PHE A 72 -3.69 -3.64 8.75
CA PHE A 72 -4.05 -4.32 9.98
C PHE A 72 -3.88 -5.83 9.82
N ASP A 73 -3.07 -6.45 10.66
CA ASP A 73 -2.95 -7.90 10.77
C ASP A 73 -4.00 -8.41 11.78
N PRO A 74 -5.08 -9.08 11.34
CA PRO A 74 -6.13 -9.56 12.23
C PRO A 74 -5.71 -10.75 13.11
N VAL A 75 -4.52 -11.32 12.89
CA VAL A 75 -3.98 -12.42 13.72
C VAL A 75 -3.20 -11.88 14.91
N SER A 76 -2.35 -10.88 14.68
CA SER A 76 -1.57 -10.23 15.75
C SER A 76 -2.28 -9.03 16.38
N GLU A 77 -3.38 -8.56 15.77
CA GLU A 77 -4.11 -7.35 16.15
C GLU A 77 -3.22 -6.10 16.16
N GLN A 78 -2.23 -6.08 15.26
CA GLN A 78 -1.29 -4.97 15.10
C GLN A 78 -1.44 -4.30 13.74
N TRP A 79 -1.15 -3.01 13.74
CA TRP A 79 -0.99 -2.21 12.55
C TRP A 79 0.47 -2.14 12.14
N SER A 80 0.70 -2.13 10.83
CA SER A 80 1.98 -1.81 10.22
C SER A 80 1.79 -0.59 9.31
N ILE A 81 2.69 0.39 9.38
CA ILE A 81 2.65 1.60 8.54
C ILE A 81 3.95 1.74 7.76
N TRP A 82 3.85 1.76 6.44
CA TRP A 82 4.95 2.09 5.53
C TRP A 82 4.81 3.51 5.00
N TRP A 83 5.94 4.16 4.79
CA TRP A 83 6.02 5.47 4.14
C TRP A 83 6.58 5.35 2.72
N VAL A 84 6.07 6.17 1.81
CA VAL A 84 6.62 6.38 0.46
C VAL A 84 6.74 7.89 0.22
N SER A 85 7.90 8.32 -0.27
CA SER A 85 8.09 9.69 -0.77
C SER A 85 8.16 9.70 -2.29
N SER A 86 7.52 10.67 -2.94
CA SER A 86 7.60 10.79 -4.41
C SER A 86 8.99 11.18 -4.91
N THR A 87 9.89 11.61 -4.02
CA THR A 87 11.27 11.99 -4.39
C THR A 87 12.22 10.81 -4.44
N THR A 88 11.94 9.73 -3.69
CA THR A 88 12.76 8.53 -3.67
C THR A 88 12.06 7.32 -4.29
N MET A 89 10.72 7.32 -4.33
CA MET A 89 9.89 6.22 -4.83
C MET A 89 10.23 4.87 -4.18
N GLN A 90 10.60 4.91 -2.90
CA GLN A 90 10.93 3.74 -2.09
C GLN A 90 9.86 3.51 -1.03
N LEU A 91 9.59 2.23 -0.77
CA LEU A 91 8.82 1.80 0.38
C LEU A 91 9.77 1.66 1.59
N TYR A 92 9.69 2.60 2.53
CA TYR A 92 10.56 2.62 3.71
C TYR A 92 10.18 1.53 4.71
N PRO A 93 11.11 1.10 5.59
CA PRO A 93 10.82 0.16 6.67
C PRO A 93 9.57 0.57 7.47
N PRO A 94 8.71 -0.39 7.85
CA PRO A 94 7.49 -0.06 8.56
C PRO A 94 7.72 0.22 10.04
N VAL A 95 6.82 1.00 10.62
CA VAL A 95 6.57 0.99 12.07
C VAL A 95 5.42 0.04 12.40
N HIS A 96 5.45 -0.56 13.59
CA HIS A 96 4.42 -1.47 14.08
C HIS A 96 3.86 -1.03 15.42
N GLY A 97 2.57 -1.24 15.65
CA GLY A 97 1.96 -0.98 16.95
C GLY A 97 0.45 -1.15 16.96
N SER A 98 -0.19 -0.58 17.97
CA SER A 98 -1.63 -0.71 18.17
C SER A 98 -2.20 0.56 18.79
N TRP A 99 -3.54 0.65 18.77
CA TRP A 99 -4.26 1.66 19.50
C TRP A 99 -4.26 1.38 21.01
N SER A 100 -4.33 2.43 21.82
CA SER A 100 -4.59 2.33 23.25
C SER A 100 -5.96 1.69 23.49
N ALA A 101 -6.15 1.07 24.66
CA ALA A 101 -7.40 0.38 24.98
C ALA A 101 -8.64 1.30 24.97
N ASP A 102 -8.46 2.61 25.18
CA ASP A 102 -9.51 3.62 25.10
C ASP A 102 -9.67 4.23 23.69
N GLY A 103 -8.85 3.81 22.72
CA GLY A 103 -8.87 4.30 21.34
C GLY A 103 -8.38 5.74 21.17
N SER A 104 -7.83 6.37 22.21
CA SER A 104 -7.47 7.79 22.18
C SER A 104 -6.11 8.09 21.55
N ARG A 105 -5.19 7.11 21.56
CA ARG A 105 -3.84 7.25 21.00
C ARG A 105 -3.43 6.01 20.24
N CYS A 106 -2.68 6.21 19.17
CA CYS A 106 -2.02 5.12 18.45
C CYS A 106 -0.52 5.39 18.47
N ARG A 107 0.30 4.48 19.01
CA ARG A 107 1.76 4.61 18.98
C ARG A 107 2.36 3.40 18.30
N MET A 108 3.22 3.64 17.32
CA MET A 108 3.92 2.62 16.56
C MET A 108 5.41 2.90 16.55
N VAL A 109 6.23 1.85 16.52
CA VAL A 109 7.70 1.95 16.51
C VAL A 109 8.26 0.98 15.47
N GLY A 110 9.32 1.40 14.78
CA GLY A 110 10.05 0.59 13.81
C GLY A 110 11.53 0.96 13.79
N GLU A 111 12.34 0.09 13.20
CA GLU A 111 13.75 0.35 12.94
C GLU A 111 13.89 1.19 11.67
N ASP A 112 14.80 2.16 11.68
CA ASP A 112 15.14 2.97 10.51
C ASP A 112 16.61 3.39 10.55
N THR A 113 17.06 4.17 9.58
CA THR A 113 18.39 4.76 9.55
C THR A 113 18.34 6.27 9.37
N HIS A 114 19.15 6.99 10.15
CA HIS A 114 19.37 8.42 10.01
C HIS A 114 20.85 8.68 9.74
N GLU A 115 21.18 9.28 8.59
CA GLU A 115 22.57 9.51 8.15
C GLU A 115 23.44 8.24 8.20
N GLY A 116 22.85 7.09 7.88
CA GLY A 116 23.50 5.77 7.90
C GLY A 116 23.67 5.15 9.29
N ARG A 117 23.16 5.78 10.35
CA ARG A 117 23.13 5.22 11.72
C ARG A 117 21.78 4.57 12.00
N PRO A 118 21.74 3.37 12.59
CA PRO A 118 20.49 2.78 13.06
C PRO A 118 19.80 3.65 14.10
N ILE A 119 18.50 3.81 13.97
CA ILE A 119 17.63 4.51 14.94
C ILE A 119 16.33 3.72 15.11
N LEU A 120 15.57 4.04 16.15
CA LEU A 120 14.14 3.76 16.19
C LEU A 120 13.37 4.99 15.73
N CYS A 121 12.34 4.76 14.93
CA CYS A 121 11.38 5.76 14.49
C CYS A 121 10.02 5.43 15.11
N SER A 122 9.32 6.43 15.65
CA SER A 122 7.96 6.27 16.15
C SER A 122 6.99 7.18 15.43
N TYR A 123 5.79 6.66 15.18
CA TYR A 123 4.62 7.43 14.74
C TYR A 123 3.57 7.43 15.84
N GLU A 124 3.00 8.59 16.13
CA GLU A 124 1.95 8.74 17.12
C GLU A 124 0.75 9.51 16.58
N TRP A 125 -0.46 9.02 16.83
CA TRP A 125 -1.72 9.73 16.60
C TRP A 125 -2.37 10.08 17.93
N SER A 126 -2.87 11.31 18.06
CA SER A 126 -3.60 11.81 19.24
C SER A 126 -4.62 12.90 18.87
N ASP A 127 -5.38 13.37 19.86
CA ASP A 127 -6.27 14.54 19.77
C ASP A 127 -7.27 14.47 18.61
N ILE A 128 -7.79 13.26 18.38
CA ILE A 128 -8.67 12.94 17.27
C ILE A 128 -10.10 13.35 17.60
N THR A 129 -10.70 14.13 16.72
CA THR A 129 -12.11 14.51 16.73
C THR A 129 -12.75 14.21 15.38
N SER A 130 -14.02 14.59 15.18
CA SER A 130 -14.61 14.50 13.84
C SER A 130 -13.94 15.44 12.85
N GLU A 131 -13.36 16.55 13.30
CA GLU A 131 -12.83 17.62 12.42
C GLU A 131 -11.31 17.74 12.45
N THR A 132 -10.63 17.22 13.47
CA THR A 132 -9.19 17.42 13.67
C THR A 132 -8.50 16.13 14.10
N ALA A 133 -7.20 16.05 13.85
CA ALA A 133 -6.33 15.02 14.42
C ALA A 133 -4.90 15.57 14.51
N HIS A 134 -4.13 15.03 15.45
CA HIS A 134 -2.71 15.32 15.58
C HIS A 134 -1.89 14.06 15.28
N TRP A 135 -0.77 14.25 14.59
CA TRP A 135 0.22 13.22 14.38
C TRP A 135 1.63 13.73 14.63
N GLU A 136 2.50 12.89 15.17
CA GLU A 136 3.92 13.20 15.31
C GLU A 136 4.86 12.02 15.01
N GLN A 137 6.07 12.36 14.59
CA GLN A 137 7.22 11.49 14.45
C GLN A 137 8.29 11.84 15.48
N ALA A 138 8.91 10.82 16.06
CA ALA A 138 10.11 10.98 16.87
C ALA A 138 11.17 9.94 16.52
N TYR A 139 12.44 10.31 16.70
CA TYR A 139 13.58 9.43 16.55
C TYR A 139 14.24 9.15 17.90
N SER A 140 14.85 7.96 18.01
CA SER A 140 15.66 7.54 19.16
C SER A 140 16.92 6.84 18.66
N ASP A 141 18.08 7.20 19.20
CA ASP A 141 19.38 6.58 18.93
C ASP A 141 19.93 5.78 20.13
N ASP A 142 19.17 5.68 21.21
CA ASP A 142 19.52 5.00 22.47
C ASP A 142 18.65 3.76 22.77
N GLY A 143 17.97 3.22 21.76
CA GLY A 143 17.12 2.04 21.91
C GLY A 143 15.75 2.34 22.54
N GLY A 144 15.30 3.59 22.45
CA GLY A 144 13.97 4.01 22.89
C GLY A 144 13.91 4.55 24.31
N GLU A 145 15.06 4.80 24.95
CA GLU A 145 15.12 5.42 26.28
C GLU A 145 14.73 6.90 26.20
N THR A 146 15.19 7.60 25.17
CA THR A 146 14.81 8.99 24.87
C THR A 146 14.34 9.15 23.42
N TRP A 147 13.50 10.15 23.19
CA TRP A 147 12.85 10.41 21.90
C TRP A 147 12.91 11.90 21.56
N GLU A 148 13.37 12.22 20.36
CA GLU A 148 13.38 13.57 19.80
C GLU A 148 12.28 13.70 18.74
N THR A 149 11.20 14.39 19.07
CA THR A 149 10.15 14.73 18.11
C THR A 149 10.74 15.62 17.02
N ASN A 150 10.61 15.18 15.77
CA ASN A 150 11.23 15.84 14.62
C ASN A 150 10.24 16.12 13.48
N TRP A 151 9.00 15.68 13.58
CA TRP A 151 7.93 16.06 12.67
C TRP A 151 6.59 16.07 13.39
N THR A 152 5.80 17.12 13.23
CA THR A 152 4.39 17.16 13.65
C THR A 152 3.48 17.52 12.48
N MET A 153 2.24 17.06 12.56
CA MET A 153 1.17 17.34 11.62
C MET A 153 -0.12 17.62 12.37
N ASP A 154 -0.73 18.76 12.09
CA ASP A 154 -2.06 19.10 12.58
C ASP A 154 -3.05 19.07 11.41
N PHE A 155 -3.99 18.13 11.47
CA PHE A 155 -4.99 17.91 10.43
C PHE A 155 -6.26 18.68 10.75
N THR A 156 -6.82 19.37 9.76
CA THR A 156 -8.15 19.98 9.80
C THR A 156 -8.98 19.49 8.62
N ARG A 157 -10.15 18.92 8.89
CA ARG A 157 -11.03 18.38 7.86
C ARG A 157 -11.45 19.48 6.89
N ARG A 158 -11.47 19.15 5.61
CA ARG A 158 -12.00 20.00 4.54
C ARG A 158 -13.07 19.26 3.74
N HIS A 159 -13.95 20.02 3.08
CA HIS A 159 -15.10 19.45 2.35
C HIS A 159 -14.83 19.17 0.87
N THR A 160 -13.74 19.71 0.32
CA THR A 160 -13.40 19.57 -1.09
C THR A 160 -12.10 18.79 -1.27
N PRO A 161 -11.97 18.00 -2.35
CA PRO A 161 -10.71 17.38 -2.70
C PRO A 161 -9.60 18.44 -2.84
N PRO A 162 -8.37 18.15 -2.39
CA PRO A 162 -7.26 19.04 -2.65
C PRO A 162 -6.91 19.06 -4.16
N PRO A 163 -6.38 20.18 -4.67
CA PRO A 163 -5.89 20.22 -6.04
C PRO A 163 -4.73 19.23 -6.23
N ALA A 164 -4.59 18.71 -7.45
CA ALA A 164 -3.38 17.97 -7.83
C ALA A 164 -2.15 18.91 -7.80
N LEU A 165 -0.97 18.35 -7.58
CA LEU A 165 0.27 19.11 -7.76
C LEU A 165 0.60 19.18 -9.25
N ASP A 166 1.15 20.32 -9.67
CA ASP A 166 1.69 20.50 -11.01
C ASP A 166 3.11 19.91 -11.06
N VAL A 167 3.19 18.58 -11.11
CA VAL A 167 4.44 17.82 -11.24
C VAL A 167 4.32 16.84 -12.40
N PRO A 168 5.42 16.53 -13.12
CA PRO A 168 5.35 15.59 -14.23
C PRO A 168 4.94 14.19 -13.80
N LYS A 169 4.00 13.60 -14.53
CA LYS A 169 3.64 12.19 -14.42
C LYS A 169 4.85 11.31 -14.72
N LEU A 170 5.14 10.35 -13.83
CA LEU A 170 6.30 9.45 -13.97
C LEU A 170 6.04 8.28 -14.93
N THR A 171 4.82 7.76 -14.93
CA THR A 171 4.40 6.59 -15.72
C THR A 171 2.87 6.53 -15.80
N ASP A 172 2.33 5.94 -16.86
CA ASP A 172 0.92 5.65 -17.08
C ASP A 172 0.66 4.14 -17.29
N ASP A 173 1.65 3.27 -17.03
CA ASP A 173 1.61 1.84 -17.36
C ASP A 173 0.37 1.11 -16.81
N PHE A 174 -0.11 1.48 -15.62
CA PHE A 174 -1.30 0.89 -14.97
C PHE A 174 -2.55 1.79 -15.04
N ASP A 175 -2.52 2.91 -15.77
CA ASP A 175 -3.70 3.79 -15.91
C ASP A 175 -4.91 3.06 -16.50
N PHE A 176 -4.66 2.09 -17.39
CA PHE A 176 -5.72 1.28 -17.99
C PHE A 176 -6.59 0.59 -16.94
N LEU A 177 -6.04 0.28 -15.76
CA LEU A 177 -6.71 -0.47 -14.71
C LEU A 177 -7.65 0.41 -13.88
N VAL A 178 -7.48 1.73 -13.85
CA VAL A 178 -8.26 2.64 -12.99
C VAL A 178 -9.76 2.54 -13.23
N GLY A 179 -10.54 2.34 -12.17
CA GLY A 179 -12.00 2.19 -12.21
C GLY A 179 -12.46 0.83 -11.73
N ARG A 180 -13.69 0.47 -12.10
CA ARG A 180 -14.38 -0.73 -11.62
C ARG A 180 -14.39 -1.82 -12.68
N TRP A 181 -14.24 -3.06 -12.23
CA TRP A 181 -14.17 -4.24 -13.08
C TRP A 181 -14.92 -5.40 -12.45
N SER A 182 -15.58 -6.20 -13.29
CA SER A 182 -15.85 -7.59 -13.01
C SER A 182 -14.74 -8.43 -13.60
N PHE A 183 -14.43 -9.58 -12.99
CA PHE A 183 -13.46 -10.50 -13.57
C PHE A 183 -13.83 -11.96 -13.32
N HIS A 184 -13.60 -12.75 -14.35
CA HIS A 184 -13.79 -14.20 -14.33
C HIS A 184 -12.46 -14.86 -14.00
N ASN A 185 -12.43 -15.67 -12.94
CA ASN A 185 -11.24 -16.37 -12.49
C ASN A 185 -11.30 -17.82 -12.94
N ARG A 186 -10.14 -18.33 -13.36
CA ARG A 186 -9.89 -19.75 -13.57
C ARG A 186 -8.66 -20.16 -12.77
N ARG A 187 -8.77 -21.12 -11.85
CA ARG A 187 -7.67 -21.55 -10.95
C ARG A 187 -7.47 -23.06 -10.97
N ARG A 188 -6.22 -23.53 -10.92
CA ARG A 188 -5.89 -24.96 -10.85
C ARG A 188 -6.08 -25.49 -9.42
N ARG A 189 -6.61 -26.71 -9.31
CA ARG A 189 -6.62 -27.50 -8.09
C ARG A 189 -6.17 -28.95 -8.40
N PRO A 190 -5.07 -29.45 -7.80
CA PRO A 190 -4.07 -28.69 -7.04
C PRO A 190 -3.36 -27.64 -7.92
N VAL A 191 -2.73 -26.65 -7.29
CA VAL A 191 -2.04 -25.55 -8.00
C VAL A 191 -0.85 -26.06 -8.83
N LEU A 192 -0.14 -27.06 -8.31
CA LEU A 192 0.95 -27.79 -8.94
C LEU A 192 0.65 -29.30 -8.92
N GLY A 193 1.16 -30.05 -9.91
CA GLY A 193 0.99 -31.50 -10.02
C GLY A 193 -0.13 -31.95 -10.97
N GLU A 194 -0.21 -33.26 -11.17
CA GLU A 194 -1.17 -33.95 -12.04
C GLU A 194 -1.79 -35.17 -11.34
N PRO A 195 -3.05 -35.53 -11.59
CA PRO A 195 -4.02 -34.78 -12.39
C PRO A 195 -4.46 -33.49 -11.68
N PHE A 196 -4.84 -32.47 -12.45
CA PHE A 196 -5.49 -31.27 -11.93
C PHE A 196 -6.83 -31.02 -12.61
N GLU A 197 -7.65 -30.21 -11.96
CA GLU A 197 -8.85 -29.61 -12.54
C GLU A 197 -8.80 -28.10 -12.44
N TRP A 198 -9.51 -27.42 -13.35
CA TRP A 198 -9.78 -26.00 -13.24
C TRP A 198 -11.09 -25.81 -12.49
N TYR A 199 -11.10 -24.87 -11.56
CA TYR A 199 -12.32 -24.32 -10.99
C TYR A 199 -12.42 -22.84 -11.30
N GLU A 200 -13.66 -22.36 -11.38
CA GLU A 200 -13.98 -21.03 -11.89
C GLU A 200 -14.88 -20.29 -10.90
N HIS A 201 -14.69 -18.97 -10.81
CA HIS A 201 -15.55 -18.10 -10.03
C HIS A 201 -15.45 -16.64 -10.51
N ASP A 202 -16.54 -15.90 -10.35
CA ASP A 202 -16.58 -14.47 -10.66
C ASP A 202 -16.27 -13.63 -9.42
N ALA A 203 -15.67 -12.47 -9.65
CA ALA A 203 -15.34 -11.48 -8.62
C ALA A 203 -15.41 -10.07 -9.21
N THR A 204 -15.29 -9.07 -8.35
CA THR A 204 -15.26 -7.66 -8.74
C THR A 204 -14.08 -6.96 -8.10
N MET A 205 -13.55 -5.92 -8.73
CA MET A 205 -12.50 -5.08 -8.17
C MET A 205 -12.72 -3.60 -8.49
N GLU A 206 -12.10 -2.74 -7.70
CA GLU A 206 -11.98 -1.31 -7.95
C GLU A 206 -10.51 -0.92 -7.80
N ALA A 207 -9.99 -0.22 -8.81
CA ALA A 207 -8.60 0.22 -8.85
C ALA A 207 -8.51 1.74 -8.93
N THR A 208 -7.44 2.28 -8.35
CA THR A 208 -7.11 3.69 -8.34
C THR A 208 -5.59 3.87 -8.42
N THR A 209 -5.14 5.12 -8.45
CA THR A 209 -3.73 5.48 -8.46
C THR A 209 -3.44 6.57 -7.44
N TYR A 210 -2.19 6.62 -7.01
CA TYR A 210 -1.60 7.69 -6.22
C TYR A 210 -0.34 8.19 -6.91
N PHE A 211 0.15 9.36 -6.50
CA PHE A 211 1.30 10.07 -7.05
C PHE A 211 1.18 10.22 -8.58
N ASP A 212 -0.01 10.62 -9.02
CA ASP A 212 -0.35 10.79 -10.43
C ASP A 212 -0.02 9.57 -11.30
N GLY A 213 -0.24 8.36 -10.78
CA GLY A 213 -0.01 7.10 -11.51
C GLY A 213 1.24 6.36 -11.10
N ALA A 214 2.17 6.95 -10.35
CA ALA A 214 3.39 6.26 -9.92
C ALA A 214 3.16 5.15 -8.87
N ILE A 215 1.96 5.13 -8.27
CA ILE A 215 1.45 4.04 -7.44
C ILE A 215 0.11 3.61 -8.01
N SER A 216 -0.10 2.30 -8.17
CA SER A 216 -1.39 1.71 -8.53
C SER A 216 -1.88 0.82 -7.39
N PHE A 217 -3.16 0.93 -7.05
CA PHE A 217 -3.78 0.15 -6.00
C PHE A 217 -5.13 -0.41 -6.44
N ASP A 218 -5.42 -1.67 -6.12
CA ASP A 218 -6.76 -2.26 -6.29
C ASP A 218 -7.22 -3.02 -5.05
N GLU A 219 -8.53 -3.06 -4.86
CA GLU A 219 -9.24 -3.94 -3.93
C GLU A 219 -10.19 -4.84 -4.74
N GLY A 220 -10.09 -6.14 -4.54
CA GLY A 220 -10.92 -7.19 -5.12
C GLY A 220 -11.74 -7.94 -4.07
N TRP A 221 -13.00 -8.23 -4.41
CA TRP A 221 -13.95 -8.96 -3.56
C TRP A 221 -14.15 -10.37 -4.09
N PHE A 222 -13.77 -11.37 -3.29
CA PHE A 222 -13.86 -12.80 -3.64
C PHE A 222 -14.90 -13.51 -2.75
N PRO A 223 -16.21 -13.26 -2.93
CA PRO A 223 -17.24 -13.73 -2.02
C PRO A 223 -17.35 -15.26 -1.94
N SER A 224 -17.05 -15.97 -3.04
CA SER A 224 -17.01 -17.44 -3.08
C SER A 224 -15.85 -18.04 -2.30
N GLU A 225 -14.73 -17.32 -2.21
CA GLU A 225 -13.52 -17.76 -1.52
C GLU A 225 -13.46 -17.24 -0.07
N GLY A 226 -14.32 -16.28 0.30
CA GLY A 226 -14.44 -15.78 1.68
C GLY A 226 -13.32 -14.83 2.12
N PHE A 227 -12.62 -14.18 1.19
CA PHE A 227 -11.61 -13.16 1.49
C PHE A 227 -11.72 -11.95 0.55
N ARG A 228 -11.02 -10.86 0.89
CA ARG A 228 -10.72 -9.75 -0.02
C ARG A 228 -9.23 -9.73 -0.33
N GLY A 229 -8.91 -9.41 -1.58
CA GLY A 229 -7.54 -9.29 -2.09
C GLY A 229 -7.25 -7.86 -2.48
N ALA A 230 -6.04 -7.39 -2.28
CA ALA A 230 -5.64 -6.05 -2.71
C ALA A 230 -4.23 -6.11 -3.26
N THR A 231 -3.94 -5.24 -4.21
CA THR A 231 -2.62 -5.16 -4.82
C THR A 231 -2.07 -3.75 -4.66
N PHE A 232 -0.88 -3.62 -4.07
CA PHE A 232 -0.14 -2.37 -4.03
C PHE A 232 1.03 -2.44 -5.02
N ARG A 233 1.09 -1.48 -5.94
CA ARG A 233 2.14 -1.41 -6.96
C ARG A 233 2.88 -0.09 -6.87
N LEU A 234 4.20 -0.15 -6.84
CA LEU A 234 5.07 1.02 -6.74
C LEU A 234 6.08 1.02 -7.88
N TYR A 235 6.13 2.13 -8.63
CA TYR A 235 7.07 2.31 -9.72
C TYR A 235 8.42 2.86 -9.22
N ASP A 236 9.50 2.19 -9.57
CA ASP A 236 10.87 2.68 -9.41
C ASP A 236 11.36 3.30 -10.73
N PRO A 237 11.49 4.64 -10.82
CA PRO A 237 11.94 5.31 -12.03
C PRO A 237 13.42 5.07 -12.38
N SER A 238 14.25 4.71 -11.40
CA SER A 238 15.67 4.37 -11.61
C SER A 238 15.79 3.00 -12.27
N ALA A 239 15.06 2.01 -11.76
CA ALA A 239 15.03 0.67 -12.33
C ALA A 239 14.12 0.56 -13.56
N LYS A 240 13.21 1.52 -13.77
CA LYS A 240 12.12 1.48 -14.75
C LYS A 240 11.26 0.22 -14.61
N ALA A 241 11.01 -0.15 -13.36
CA ALA A 241 10.32 -1.37 -13.01
C ALA A 241 9.27 -1.08 -11.93
N TRP A 242 8.22 -1.89 -11.91
CA TRP A 242 7.24 -1.93 -10.86
C TRP A 242 7.57 -3.05 -9.89
N SER A 243 7.34 -2.78 -8.61
CA SER A 243 7.09 -3.81 -7.60
C SER A 243 5.59 -4.01 -7.46
N ILE A 244 5.14 -5.27 -7.36
CA ILE A 244 3.74 -5.63 -7.19
C ILE A 244 3.61 -6.49 -5.93
N HIS A 245 2.97 -5.96 -4.90
CA HIS A 245 2.72 -6.64 -3.63
C HIS A 245 1.26 -7.05 -3.50
N TRP A 246 1.03 -8.32 -3.16
CA TRP A 246 -0.29 -8.82 -2.79
C TRP A 246 -0.58 -8.61 -1.31
N ILE A 247 -1.84 -8.37 -0.98
CA ILE A 247 -2.36 -8.23 0.38
C ILE A 247 -3.63 -9.08 0.51
N ASN A 248 -3.63 -10.01 1.46
CA ASN A 248 -4.80 -10.84 1.78
C ASN A 248 -5.47 -10.34 3.07
N SER A 249 -6.79 -10.14 3.04
CA SER A 249 -7.59 -9.64 4.18
C SER A 249 -7.57 -10.54 5.41
N GLN A 250 -7.09 -11.78 5.31
CA GLN A 250 -6.98 -12.72 6.43
C GLN A 250 -5.63 -12.62 7.15
N ARG A 251 -4.65 -11.94 6.55
CA ARG A 251 -3.28 -11.81 7.09
C ARG A 251 -2.83 -10.36 7.24
N GLY A 252 -3.29 -9.45 6.37
CA GLY A 252 -3.02 -8.02 6.48
C GLY A 252 -1.54 -7.64 6.31
N ARG A 253 -0.81 -8.30 5.41
CA ARG A 253 0.63 -8.08 5.19
C ARG A 253 0.91 -7.82 3.72
N LEU A 254 1.96 -7.04 3.44
CA LEU A 254 2.58 -7.01 2.12
C LEU A 254 3.35 -8.31 1.91
N GLU A 255 2.91 -9.10 0.94
CA GLU A 255 3.64 -10.29 0.52
C GLU A 255 4.87 -9.91 -0.33
N SER A 256 5.79 -10.87 -0.52
CA SER A 256 6.98 -10.69 -1.36
C SER A 256 6.57 -10.20 -2.75
N PRO A 257 7.22 -9.15 -3.27
CA PRO A 257 6.81 -8.61 -4.55
C PRO A 257 7.31 -9.46 -5.71
N VAL A 258 6.55 -9.45 -6.81
CA VAL A 258 7.14 -9.66 -8.13
C VAL A 258 7.60 -8.32 -8.69
N ILE A 259 8.71 -8.34 -9.45
CA ILE A 259 9.34 -7.15 -10.05
C ILE A 259 9.33 -7.28 -11.57
N GLY A 260 9.07 -6.19 -12.28
CA GLY A 260 9.11 -6.20 -13.75
C GLY A 260 8.57 -4.95 -14.39
N SER A 261 8.27 -4.99 -15.68
CA SER A 261 7.89 -3.82 -16.46
C SER A 261 6.97 -4.19 -17.62
N PHE A 262 6.41 -3.17 -18.28
CA PHE A 262 5.70 -3.34 -19.54
C PHE A 262 6.65 -3.22 -20.72
N GLU A 263 6.59 -4.20 -21.62
CA GLU A 263 7.31 -4.20 -22.89
C GLU A 263 6.37 -4.64 -24.00
N ASN A 264 6.33 -3.88 -25.10
CA ASN A 264 5.49 -4.16 -26.28
C ASN A 264 4.01 -4.44 -25.94
N GLY A 265 3.47 -3.73 -24.94
CA GLY A 265 2.07 -3.86 -24.51
C GLY A 265 1.79 -5.07 -23.63
N THR A 266 2.80 -5.77 -23.11
CA THR A 266 2.64 -6.85 -22.12
C THR A 266 3.46 -6.52 -20.87
N GLY A 267 2.84 -6.58 -19.70
CA GLY A 267 3.53 -6.49 -18.43
C GLY A 267 4.02 -7.87 -18.00
N THR A 268 5.31 -8.03 -17.73
CA THR A 268 5.87 -9.28 -17.18
C THR A 268 6.56 -8.96 -15.87
N PHE A 269 6.17 -9.66 -14.80
CA PHE A 269 6.69 -9.43 -13.45
C PHE A 269 7.04 -10.77 -12.81
N GLU A 270 8.23 -10.90 -12.26
CA GLU A 270 8.74 -12.15 -11.70
C GLU A 270 9.35 -11.94 -10.31
N GLY A 271 9.28 -12.95 -9.46
CA GLY A 271 9.87 -12.90 -8.13
C GLY A 271 9.86 -14.25 -7.43
N PRO A 272 10.77 -14.47 -6.46
CA PRO A 272 10.80 -15.69 -5.68
C PRO A 272 9.65 -15.73 -4.67
N ASP A 273 9.11 -16.91 -4.43
CA ASP A 273 8.09 -17.16 -3.41
C ASP A 273 8.20 -18.59 -2.84
N VAL A 274 7.30 -18.95 -1.91
CA VAL A 274 7.22 -20.26 -1.31
C VAL A 274 5.78 -20.78 -1.41
N TRP A 275 5.61 -21.94 -2.03
CA TRP A 275 4.31 -22.63 -2.12
C TRP A 275 4.39 -23.98 -1.40
N ASP A 276 3.52 -24.20 -0.41
CA ASP A 276 3.50 -25.41 0.44
C ASP A 276 4.89 -25.78 1.01
N GLY A 277 5.67 -24.76 1.39
CA GLY A 277 7.02 -24.93 1.93
C GLY A 277 8.10 -25.22 0.89
N GLN A 278 7.75 -25.32 -0.39
CA GLN A 278 8.69 -25.45 -1.50
C GLN A 278 9.01 -24.08 -2.11
N PRO A 279 10.29 -23.72 -2.29
CA PRO A 279 10.67 -22.54 -3.06
C PRO A 279 10.18 -22.63 -4.51
N ILE A 280 9.60 -21.55 -5.00
CA ILE A 280 9.14 -21.38 -6.38
C ILE A 280 9.54 -20.01 -6.90
N ASP A 281 9.50 -19.83 -8.22
CA ASP A 281 9.39 -18.50 -8.81
C ASP A 281 7.96 -18.27 -9.27
N VAL A 282 7.47 -17.05 -9.08
CA VAL A 282 6.14 -16.61 -9.48
C VAL A 282 6.30 -15.64 -10.64
N ARG A 283 5.43 -15.77 -11.65
CA ARG A 283 5.31 -14.80 -12.74
C ARG A 283 3.90 -14.31 -12.87
N PHE A 284 3.75 -12.99 -12.99
CA PHE A 284 2.53 -12.34 -13.44
C PHE A 284 2.70 -11.84 -14.87
N LEU A 285 1.68 -12.09 -15.70
CA LEU A 285 1.54 -11.46 -17.00
C LEU A 285 0.31 -10.55 -17.00
N TRP A 286 0.47 -9.34 -17.52
CA TRP A 286 -0.63 -8.40 -17.76
C TRP A 286 -0.74 -8.12 -19.26
N ILE A 287 -1.95 -8.23 -19.79
CA ILE A 287 -2.31 -7.78 -21.14
C ILE A 287 -3.34 -6.65 -20.96
N PRO A 288 -2.93 -5.38 -21.07
CA PRO A 288 -3.81 -4.23 -20.93
C PRO A 288 -4.87 -4.16 -22.02
N GLY A 289 -5.97 -3.49 -21.70
CA GLY A 289 -6.93 -3.01 -22.67
C GLY A 289 -7.95 -2.08 -22.02
N THR A 290 -8.73 -1.38 -22.85
CA THR A 290 -9.62 -0.30 -22.39
C THR A 290 -10.83 -0.83 -21.62
N ASP A 291 -11.56 -1.77 -22.24
CA ASP A 291 -12.78 -2.37 -21.68
C ASP A 291 -12.57 -3.81 -21.19
N LYS A 292 -11.45 -4.41 -21.60
CA LYS A 292 -11.03 -5.76 -21.25
C LYS A 292 -9.55 -5.80 -20.99
N ALA A 293 -9.14 -6.50 -19.95
CA ALA A 293 -7.74 -6.77 -19.64
C ALA A 293 -7.59 -8.23 -19.19
N ALA A 294 -6.42 -8.81 -19.40
CA ALA A 294 -6.13 -10.15 -18.93
C ALA A 294 -4.94 -10.15 -17.98
N TRP A 295 -5.02 -11.01 -16.98
CA TRP A 295 -3.92 -11.30 -16.07
C TRP A 295 -3.73 -12.80 -15.92
N GLU A 296 -2.49 -13.25 -15.83
CA GLU A 296 -2.15 -14.64 -15.49
C GLU A 296 -1.10 -14.71 -14.38
N GLN A 297 -1.19 -15.76 -13.57
CA GLN A 297 -0.11 -16.22 -12.70
C GLN A 297 0.39 -17.59 -13.14
N ALA A 298 1.71 -17.74 -13.15
CA ALA A 298 2.39 -19.01 -13.32
C ALA A 298 3.43 -19.24 -12.22
N PHE A 299 3.65 -20.50 -11.88
CA PHE A 299 4.69 -20.93 -10.95
C PHE A 299 5.75 -21.73 -11.69
N SER A 300 7.01 -21.55 -11.30
CA SER A 300 8.14 -22.36 -11.71
C SER A 300 8.76 -23.05 -10.49
N THR A 301 9.18 -24.29 -10.66
CA THR A 301 9.90 -25.08 -9.64
C THR A 301 11.36 -25.36 -10.03
N ASP A 302 11.79 -24.81 -11.17
CA ASP A 302 13.08 -25.09 -11.83
C ASP A 302 13.80 -23.80 -12.24
N HIS A 303 13.62 -22.74 -11.46
CA HIS A 303 14.26 -21.44 -11.63
C HIS A 303 13.91 -20.74 -12.95
N GLY A 304 12.62 -20.71 -13.28
CA GLY A 304 12.07 -20.02 -14.45
C GLY A 304 12.27 -20.74 -15.79
N GLN A 305 12.81 -21.97 -15.79
CA GLN A 305 13.00 -22.75 -17.03
C GLN A 305 11.66 -23.23 -17.59
N THR A 306 10.75 -23.69 -16.73
CA THR A 306 9.38 -24.05 -17.09
C THR A 306 8.38 -23.36 -16.19
N TRP A 307 7.21 -23.08 -16.76
CA TRP A 307 6.15 -22.30 -16.10
C TRP A 307 4.84 -23.05 -16.18
N THR A 308 4.19 -23.15 -15.04
CA THR A 308 2.88 -23.77 -14.90
C THR A 308 1.85 -22.69 -14.57
N THR A 309 1.11 -22.22 -15.58
CA THR A 309 0.01 -21.26 -15.40
C THR A 309 -1.05 -21.90 -14.51
N ASN A 310 -1.31 -21.27 -13.37
CA ASN A 310 -2.19 -21.81 -12.34
C ASN A 310 -3.36 -20.91 -11.97
N TRP A 311 -3.37 -19.67 -12.46
CA TRP A 311 -4.46 -18.73 -12.31
C TRP A 311 -4.55 -17.84 -13.55
N GLN A 312 -5.76 -17.66 -14.05
CA GLN A 312 -6.09 -16.73 -15.13
C GLN A 312 -7.26 -15.85 -14.68
N MET A 313 -7.19 -14.57 -15.03
CA MET A 313 -8.27 -13.59 -14.82
C MET A 313 -8.58 -12.87 -16.13
N GLU A 314 -9.85 -12.85 -16.50
CA GLU A 314 -10.37 -12.02 -17.59
C GLU A 314 -11.22 -10.90 -17.00
N HIS A 315 -10.77 -9.66 -17.15
CA HIS A 315 -11.42 -8.48 -16.61
C HIS A 315 -12.33 -7.85 -17.66
N THR A 316 -13.50 -7.37 -17.23
CA THR A 316 -14.42 -6.54 -18.02
C THR A 316 -14.77 -5.29 -17.22
N ARG A 317 -14.58 -4.11 -17.82
CA ARG A 317 -14.87 -2.84 -17.17
C ARG A 317 -16.37 -2.71 -16.88
N THR A 318 -16.71 -2.13 -15.74
CA THR A 318 -18.09 -1.89 -15.31
C THR A 318 -18.31 -0.41 -15.03
N ASP A 319 -19.56 0.04 -15.15
CA ASP A 319 -19.97 1.43 -14.93
C ASP A 319 -19.77 1.92 -13.49
#